data_AF-A0A957D8L2-F1
#
_entry.id   AF-A0A957D8L2-F1
#
_cell.length_a   1.000
_cell.length_b   1.000
_cell.length_c   1.000
_cell.angle_alpha   90.00
_cell.angle_beta   90.00
_cell.angle_gamma   90.00
#
_symmetry.space_group_name_H-M   'P 1'
#
loop_
_entity.id
_entity.type
_entity.pdbx_description
1 polymer ?
#
loop_
_entity_poly.entity_id
_entity_poly.type
_entity_poly.pdbx_seq_one_letter_code
_entity_poly.pdbx_strand_id
1 'polypeptide(L)'
;MMKNRTLALILVTILFVPLLASCRQQDDSVTKTIYVAPTTITCPGTENQPCLLVADGILTDWQTREKEIKGFTLQQGSLYTLVVEETGSGNSPDWTLQEIVAQEPARIRGIILGPDRVACPNESGQMCYLYKTQVRDEWQFYNNEIGGLDFESGYAYELVVLERALPNSDANNSNTSWTVMQLLNKQPMSIMDVTPPAVEPAVPESSPTPDSMVMQTVQIPTAGMKSAIPQGWQPLNNDPTSNAAWSDGQASFANFNAVPGSDARTTLAQMVGTGTQTEPVPGQINDVQISGRNWSVYSRNNGDFSLNAAVTVENGIAYIISLYTETGHHEEILQAMLEGFAVYQP
;
A
#
# COMPACT_ATOMS: atom_id res chain seq x y z
N MET A 1 -99.51 28.04 -18.09
CA MET A 1 -99.27 29.45 -17.70
C MET A 1 -97.98 29.51 -16.91
N MET A 2 -97.04 30.34 -17.37
CA MET A 2 -95.67 30.53 -16.91
C MET A 2 -95.55 31.35 -15.60
N LYS A 3 -94.55 31.03 -14.79
CA LYS A 3 -93.63 31.96 -14.06
C LYS A 3 -92.72 31.09 -13.17
N ASN A 4 -91.49 30.75 -13.54
CA ASN A 4 -90.32 31.61 -13.78
C ASN A 4 -90.03 32.56 -12.60
N ARG A 5 -89.33 32.05 -11.58
CA ARG A 5 -88.51 32.83 -10.64
C ARG A 5 -87.21 32.08 -10.35
N THR A 6 -86.40 32.14 -11.38
CA THR A 6 -84.97 31.91 -11.47
C THR A 6 -84.19 32.82 -10.51
N LEU A 7 -83.05 32.30 -10.05
CA LEU A 7 -81.78 33.02 -9.92
C LEU A 7 -81.80 34.33 -9.10
N ALA A 8 -81.71 34.24 -7.77
CA ALA A 8 -81.10 35.28 -6.95
C ALA A 8 -80.90 34.75 -5.51
N LEU A 9 -79.84 33.97 -5.28
CA LEU A 9 -79.01 33.98 -4.05
C LEU A 9 -77.99 32.81 -3.99
N ILE A 10 -77.53 32.29 -5.13
CA ILE A 10 -76.31 31.46 -5.20
C ILE A 10 -75.21 32.35 -5.81
N LEU A 11 -74.81 33.41 -5.11
CA LEU A 11 -73.71 34.28 -5.54
C LEU A 11 -72.97 34.98 -4.38
N VAL A 12 -73.04 34.44 -3.16
CA VAL A 12 -72.29 34.97 -1.98
C VAL A 12 -71.64 33.82 -1.18
N THR A 13 -71.25 32.75 -1.85
CA THR A 13 -70.54 31.61 -1.26
C THR A 13 -69.41 31.10 -2.18
N ILE A 14 -68.81 32.00 -2.98
CA ILE A 14 -67.58 31.75 -3.73
C ILE A 14 -66.60 32.92 -3.53
N LEU A 15 -66.43 33.36 -2.27
CA LEU A 15 -65.40 34.34 -1.93
C LEU A 15 -64.85 34.14 -0.51
N PHE A 16 -64.68 32.88 -0.13
CA PHE A 16 -63.88 32.49 1.02
C PHE A 16 -63.13 31.20 0.65
N VAL A 17 -62.31 31.30 -0.42
CA VAL A 17 -61.19 30.37 -0.57
C VAL A 17 -60.22 30.78 0.52
N PRO A 18 -60.06 29.99 1.61
CA PRO A 18 -59.02 30.29 2.57
C PRO A 18 -57.72 30.25 1.78
N LEU A 19 -56.98 31.36 1.80
CA LEU A 19 -55.55 31.31 1.57
C LEU A 19 -55.00 30.35 2.63
N LEU A 20 -54.98 29.06 2.32
CA LEU A 20 -54.04 28.14 2.90
C LEU A 20 -52.70 28.67 2.42
N ALA A 21 -52.13 29.56 3.23
CA ALA A 21 -50.72 29.82 3.27
C ALA A 21 -50.07 28.46 3.49
N SER A 22 -49.81 27.76 2.39
CA SER A 22 -48.86 26.66 2.38
C SER A 22 -47.55 27.33 2.73
N CYS A 23 -47.22 27.33 4.03
CA CYS A 23 -45.83 27.42 4.46
C CYS A 23 -45.15 26.25 3.76
N ARG A 24 -44.64 26.51 2.56
CA ARG A 24 -43.68 25.65 1.91
C ARG A 24 -42.48 25.77 2.82
N GLN A 25 -42.37 24.86 3.78
CA GLN A 25 -41.14 24.62 4.51
C GLN A 25 -40.11 24.38 3.41
N GLN A 26 -39.32 25.42 3.17
CA GLN A 26 -38.24 25.37 2.22
C GLN A 26 -37.21 24.50 2.92
N ASP A 27 -37.25 23.20 2.62
CA ASP A 27 -36.18 22.30 3.04
C ASP A 27 -34.91 22.82 2.36
N ASP A 28 -34.03 23.43 3.15
CA ASP A 28 -32.73 23.91 2.71
C ASP A 28 -31.77 22.72 2.55
N SER A 29 -32.15 21.78 1.68
CA SER A 29 -31.28 20.69 1.24
C SER A 29 -30.34 21.22 0.16
N VAL A 30 -29.04 21.05 0.34
CA VAL A 30 -28.03 21.45 -0.66
C VAL A 30 -27.35 20.20 -1.21
N THR A 31 -27.39 20.03 -2.53
CA THR A 31 -26.63 18.97 -3.21
C THR A 31 -25.23 19.46 -3.52
N LYS A 32 -24.20 18.67 -3.21
CA LYS A 32 -22.81 18.97 -3.55
C LYS A 32 -21.99 17.73 -3.89
N THR A 33 -20.89 17.94 -4.60
CA THR A 33 -19.89 16.90 -4.88
C THR A 33 -18.79 16.96 -3.83
N ILE A 34 -18.41 15.80 -3.29
CA ILE A 34 -17.33 15.64 -2.32
C ILE A 34 -16.40 14.51 -2.76
N TYR A 35 -15.21 14.49 -2.17
CA TYR A 35 -14.24 13.41 -2.30
C TYR A 35 -14.09 12.69 -0.96
N VAL A 36 -13.96 11.36 -0.98
CA VAL A 36 -13.74 10.54 0.22
C VAL A 36 -12.48 9.70 0.04
N ALA A 37 -11.55 9.82 0.99
CA ALA A 37 -10.24 9.18 0.95
C ALA A 37 -10.33 7.63 0.99
N PRO A 38 -9.29 6.92 0.55
CA PRO A 38 -9.26 5.45 0.53
C PRO A 38 -9.10 4.78 1.90
N THR A 39 -9.01 5.55 2.98
CA THR A 39 -8.94 5.03 4.36
C THR A 39 -9.64 5.95 5.34
N THR A 40 -9.91 5.43 6.53
CA THR A 40 -10.33 6.21 7.70
C THR A 40 -9.14 6.59 8.56
N ILE A 41 -9.23 7.70 9.29
CA ILE A 41 -8.29 8.06 10.35
C ILE A 41 -8.97 8.08 11.71
N THR A 42 -8.22 8.11 12.81
CA THR A 42 -8.82 8.31 14.14
C THR A 42 -9.35 9.74 14.27
N CYS A 43 -10.62 9.88 14.68
CA CYS A 43 -11.23 11.19 14.92
C CYS A 43 -10.47 11.93 16.04
N PRO A 44 -10.14 13.23 15.85
CA PRO A 44 -9.48 14.02 16.88
C PRO A 44 -10.27 14.01 18.20
N GLY A 45 -9.59 13.78 19.32
CA GLY A 45 -10.22 13.81 20.66
C GLY A 45 -11.04 12.56 21.02
N THR A 46 -11.04 11.53 20.18
CA THR A 46 -11.67 10.24 20.48
C THR A 46 -10.61 9.14 20.63
N GLU A 47 -10.89 8.16 21.48
CA GLU A 47 -10.06 6.96 21.58
C GLU A 47 -10.59 5.92 20.58
N ASN A 48 -9.93 5.83 19.42
CA ASN A 48 -10.16 4.81 18.38
C ASN A 48 -11.47 4.90 17.56
N GLN A 49 -12.18 6.04 17.53
CA GLN A 49 -13.31 6.18 16.61
C GLN A 49 -12.79 6.49 15.19
N PRO A 50 -13.14 5.70 14.16
CA PRO A 50 -12.75 5.98 12.79
C PRO A 50 -13.59 7.13 12.19
N CYS A 51 -12.92 8.06 11.52
CA CYS A 51 -13.48 9.18 10.79
C CYS A 51 -13.20 9.02 9.30
N LEU A 52 -14.16 9.44 8.48
CA LEU A 52 -13.91 9.63 7.05
C LEU A 52 -13.04 10.88 6.86
N LEU A 53 -12.13 10.82 5.89
CA LEU A 53 -11.46 12.01 5.36
C LEU A 53 -12.20 12.46 4.11
N VAL A 54 -12.71 13.69 4.13
CA VAL A 54 -13.52 14.26 3.05
C VAL A 54 -12.97 15.60 2.59
N ALA A 55 -13.19 15.94 1.32
CA ALA A 55 -12.82 17.23 0.76
C ALA A 55 -13.89 17.73 -0.23
N ASP A 56 -14.12 19.04 -0.30
CA ASP A 56 -15.04 19.63 -1.30
C ASP A 56 -14.37 19.71 -2.70
N GLY A 57 -13.05 19.56 -2.77
CA GLY A 57 -12.28 19.43 -4.00
C GLY A 57 -11.05 18.57 -3.78
N ILE A 58 -10.56 17.89 -4.82
CA ILE A 58 -9.40 17.00 -4.66
C ILE A 58 -8.13 17.73 -4.20
N LEU A 59 -7.98 19.00 -4.60
CA LEU A 59 -6.86 19.88 -4.25
C LEU A 59 -7.15 20.79 -3.05
N THR A 60 -8.31 20.63 -2.39
CA THR A 60 -8.65 21.42 -1.20
C THR A 60 -8.19 20.71 0.06
N ASP A 61 -8.23 21.42 1.18
CA ASP A 61 -7.93 20.84 2.49
C ASP A 61 -8.88 19.67 2.80
N TRP A 62 -8.30 18.59 3.29
CA TRP A 62 -9.03 17.42 3.74
C TRP A 62 -9.50 17.61 5.18
N GLN A 63 -10.75 17.27 5.43
CA GLN A 63 -11.40 17.42 6.72
C GLN A 63 -11.83 16.06 7.27
N THR A 64 -11.77 15.91 8.58
CA THR A 64 -12.34 14.74 9.25
C THR A 64 -13.84 14.88 9.35
N ARG A 65 -14.54 13.78 9.14
CA ARG A 65 -15.99 13.69 9.29
C ARG A 65 -16.35 12.54 10.21
N GLU A 66 -16.87 12.90 11.38
CA GLU A 66 -17.31 11.96 12.42
C GLU A 66 -18.63 11.27 12.05
N LYS A 67 -19.56 12.01 11.44
CA LYS A 67 -20.85 11.48 11.01
C LYS A 67 -20.71 10.71 9.70
N GLU A 68 -21.25 9.50 9.70
CA GLU A 68 -21.37 8.68 8.49
C GLU A 68 -22.18 9.40 7.39
N ILE A 69 -21.93 9.00 6.14
CA ILE A 69 -22.73 9.41 4.99
C ILE A 69 -23.79 8.33 4.79
N LYS A 70 -25.07 8.68 5.00
CA LYS A 70 -26.17 7.72 4.92
C LYS A 70 -26.23 7.10 3.52
N GLY A 71 -26.19 5.77 3.45
CA GLY A 71 -26.21 5.02 2.19
C GLY A 71 -24.83 4.81 1.55
N PHE A 72 -23.75 5.28 2.17
CA PHE A 72 -22.38 5.03 1.72
C PHE A 72 -21.65 4.10 2.68
N THR A 73 -20.82 3.21 2.15
CA THR A 73 -19.91 2.36 2.92
C THR A 73 -18.55 2.38 2.24
N LEU A 74 -17.53 2.80 2.99
CA LEU A 74 -16.17 2.89 2.45
C LEU A 74 -15.60 1.48 2.23
N GLN A 75 -15.16 1.19 1.00
CA GLN A 75 -14.23 0.09 0.73
C GLN A 75 -12.81 0.66 0.67
N GLN A 76 -11.91 0.12 1.48
CA GLN A 76 -10.53 0.61 1.56
C GLN A 76 -9.80 0.48 0.22
N GLY A 77 -8.86 1.41 -0.03
CA GLY A 77 -8.01 1.41 -1.23
C GLY A 77 -8.61 2.10 -2.46
N SER A 78 -9.80 2.71 -2.35
CA SER A 78 -10.39 3.53 -3.42
C SER A 78 -10.69 4.95 -2.97
N LEU A 79 -10.32 5.94 -3.79
CA LEU A 79 -10.84 7.29 -3.69
C LEU A 79 -12.25 7.30 -4.30
N TYR A 80 -13.19 7.94 -3.61
CA TYR A 80 -14.54 8.13 -4.11
C TYR A 80 -14.83 9.59 -4.43
N THR A 81 -15.52 9.83 -5.54
CA THR A 81 -16.19 11.09 -5.84
C THR A 81 -17.68 10.86 -5.66
N LEU A 82 -18.30 11.53 -4.68
CA LEU A 82 -19.69 11.35 -4.31
C LEU A 82 -20.49 12.61 -4.57
N VAL A 83 -21.74 12.46 -5.02
CA VAL A 83 -22.75 13.51 -4.89
C VAL A 83 -23.57 13.21 -3.65
N VAL A 84 -23.62 14.16 -2.73
CA VAL A 84 -24.35 14.06 -1.46
C VAL A 84 -25.40 15.15 -1.37
N GLU A 85 -26.50 14.83 -0.71
CA GLU A 85 -27.47 15.80 -0.23
C GLU A 85 -27.15 16.12 1.23
N GLU A 86 -26.89 17.40 1.48
CA GLU A 86 -26.66 17.95 2.81
C GLU A 86 -27.97 18.49 3.37
N THR A 87 -28.35 18.04 4.57
CA THR A 87 -29.54 18.48 5.29
C THR A 87 -29.22 18.93 6.71
N GLY A 88 -29.93 19.94 7.19
CA GLY A 88 -29.74 20.54 8.50
C GLY A 88 -28.82 21.77 8.46
N SER A 89 -28.82 22.53 9.56
CA SER A 89 -28.01 23.74 9.70
C SER A 89 -27.04 23.61 10.88
N GLY A 90 -25.82 24.13 10.71
CA GLY A 90 -24.77 24.14 11.73
C GLY A 90 -23.48 23.43 11.31
N ASN A 91 -22.59 23.18 12.27
CA ASN A 91 -21.23 22.68 12.01
C ASN A 91 -21.15 21.18 11.68
N SER A 92 -22.27 20.44 11.75
CA SER A 92 -22.31 18.99 11.52
C SER A 92 -23.61 18.58 10.82
N PRO A 93 -23.80 19.00 9.56
CA PRO A 93 -25.00 18.65 8.81
C PRO A 93 -25.01 17.17 8.44
N ASP A 94 -26.19 16.60 8.22
CA ASP A 94 -26.36 15.20 7.83
C ASP A 94 -26.18 15.06 6.31
N TRP A 95 -25.42 14.06 5.87
CA TRP A 95 -25.19 13.78 4.45
C TRP A 95 -25.85 12.48 4.05
N THR A 96 -26.64 12.51 2.98
CA THR A 96 -27.21 11.33 2.33
C THR A 96 -26.60 11.16 0.95
N LEU A 97 -26.06 9.97 0.66
CA LEU A 97 -25.52 9.64 -0.65
C LEU A 97 -26.62 9.71 -1.70
N GLN A 98 -26.39 10.48 -2.75
CA GLN A 98 -27.25 10.52 -3.93
C GLN A 98 -26.66 9.67 -5.05
N GLU A 99 -25.34 9.80 -5.29
CA GLU A 99 -24.66 9.13 -6.41
C GLU A 99 -23.17 8.91 -6.11
N ILE A 100 -22.62 7.77 -6.53
CA ILE A 100 -21.17 7.55 -6.63
C ILE A 100 -20.76 7.89 -8.07
N VAL A 101 -20.09 9.02 -8.26
CA VAL A 101 -19.67 9.52 -9.58
C VAL A 101 -18.44 8.76 -10.08
N ALA A 102 -17.50 8.50 -9.19
CA ALA A 102 -16.27 7.78 -9.51
C ALA A 102 -15.77 6.99 -8.31
N GLN A 103 -15.10 5.87 -8.61
CA GLN A 103 -14.36 5.05 -7.66
C GLN A 103 -13.05 4.65 -8.33
N GLU A 104 -11.93 5.18 -7.84
CA GLU A 104 -10.61 5.01 -8.46
C GLU A 104 -9.62 4.43 -7.46
N PRO A 105 -8.72 3.51 -7.86
CA PRO A 105 -7.68 3.01 -6.98
C PRO A 105 -6.78 4.18 -6.55
N ALA A 106 -6.59 4.33 -5.24
CA ALA A 106 -5.75 5.38 -4.69
C ALA A 106 -5.05 4.88 -3.43
N ARG A 107 -3.88 5.46 -3.14
CA ARG A 107 -3.06 5.07 -1.99
C ARG A 107 -2.76 6.31 -1.16
N ILE A 108 -2.66 6.12 0.15
CA ILE A 108 -2.14 7.15 1.05
C ILE A 108 -0.72 6.78 1.40
N ARG A 109 0.18 7.77 1.34
CA ARG A 109 1.58 7.60 1.73
C ARG A 109 2.02 8.69 2.69
N GLY A 110 2.78 8.28 3.69
CA GLY A 110 3.66 9.19 4.42
C GLY A 110 4.94 9.40 3.61
N ILE A 111 5.32 10.65 3.38
CA ILE A 111 6.57 11.01 2.71
C ILE A 111 7.29 12.09 3.49
N ILE A 112 8.62 12.08 3.40
CA ILE A 112 9.50 13.14 3.84
C ILE A 112 10.01 13.84 2.58
N LEU A 113 9.69 15.13 2.43
CA LEU A 113 10.13 15.97 1.32
C LEU A 113 11.37 16.76 1.74
N GLY A 114 12.37 16.79 0.86
CA GLY A 114 13.61 17.52 1.07
C GLY A 114 13.43 19.05 1.00
N PRO A 115 14.41 19.81 1.50
CA PRO A 115 14.41 21.28 1.55
C PRO A 115 14.43 21.97 0.20
N ASP A 116 14.87 21.31 -0.86
CA ASP A 116 15.03 21.92 -2.17
C ASP A 116 14.59 21.00 -3.30
N ARG A 117 14.18 21.61 -4.41
CA ARG A 117 14.06 20.91 -5.68
C ARG A 117 15.42 20.87 -6.35
N VAL A 118 15.73 19.76 -7.00
CA VAL A 118 16.99 19.55 -7.72
C VAL A 118 16.73 19.24 -9.19
N ALA A 119 17.72 19.34 -10.06
CA ALA A 119 17.54 18.94 -11.45
C ALA A 119 17.19 17.44 -11.53
N CYS A 120 16.15 17.10 -12.29
CA CYS A 120 15.77 15.71 -12.53
C CYS A 120 16.87 14.99 -13.31
N PRO A 121 17.20 13.73 -12.98
CA PRO A 121 18.08 12.92 -13.83
C PRO A 121 17.45 12.77 -15.22
N ASN A 122 18.26 12.88 -16.27
CA ASN A 122 17.89 12.62 -17.67
C ASN A 122 16.80 13.53 -18.29
N GLU A 123 16.25 14.49 -17.57
CA GLU A 123 15.26 15.45 -18.08
C GLU A 123 15.83 16.87 -18.04
N SER A 124 16.31 17.36 -19.19
CA SER A 124 16.98 18.65 -19.26
C SER A 124 16.04 19.80 -18.88
N GLY A 125 16.35 20.50 -17.78
CA GLY A 125 15.64 21.70 -17.35
C GLY A 125 14.43 21.46 -16.45
N GLN A 126 14.07 20.20 -16.15
CA GLN A 126 13.02 19.89 -15.19
C GLN A 126 13.58 19.80 -13.77
N MET A 127 12.81 20.32 -12.80
CA MET A 127 13.16 20.29 -11.38
C MET A 127 12.30 19.25 -10.66
N CYS A 128 12.94 18.37 -9.92
CA CYS A 128 12.33 17.28 -9.16
C CYS A 128 12.33 17.60 -7.67
N TYR A 129 11.29 17.16 -6.98
CA TYR A 129 11.34 17.04 -5.54
C TYR A 129 12.24 15.87 -5.14
N LEU A 130 12.98 16.04 -4.05
CA LEU A 130 13.59 14.92 -3.34
C LEU A 130 12.60 14.45 -2.28
N TYR A 131 12.28 13.16 -2.27
CA TYR A 131 11.44 12.56 -1.23
C TYR A 131 12.00 11.23 -0.74
N LYS A 132 11.53 10.77 0.40
CA LYS A 132 11.73 9.41 0.89
C LYS A 132 10.54 8.97 1.73
N THR A 133 10.29 7.66 1.84
CA THR A 133 9.13 7.16 2.61
C THR A 133 9.43 6.99 4.09
N GLN A 134 10.69 6.81 4.46
CA GLN A 134 11.15 6.68 5.84
C GLN A 134 12.45 7.44 6.05
N VAL A 135 12.81 7.71 7.31
CA VAL A 135 14.01 8.49 7.67
C VAL A 135 15.30 7.83 7.16
N ARG A 136 15.36 6.49 7.13
CA ARG A 136 16.55 5.73 6.72
C ARG A 136 16.59 5.38 5.24
N ASP A 137 15.50 5.63 4.51
CA ASP A 137 15.47 5.37 3.07
C ASP A 137 16.40 6.33 2.33
N GLU A 138 16.86 5.89 1.17
CA GLU A 138 17.53 6.76 0.23
C GLU A 138 16.56 7.77 -0.37
N TRP A 139 17.07 8.91 -0.78
CA TRP A 139 16.27 9.90 -1.48
C TRP A 139 15.80 9.34 -2.83
N GLN A 140 14.66 9.82 -3.29
CA GLN A 140 14.08 9.49 -4.58
C GLN A 140 13.62 10.78 -5.24
N PHE A 141 13.53 10.77 -6.57
CA PHE A 141 13.07 11.91 -7.35
C PHE A 141 11.58 11.78 -7.64
N TYR A 142 10.83 12.83 -7.38
CA TYR A 142 9.44 12.97 -7.83
C TYR A 142 9.34 14.18 -8.75
N ASN A 143 9.00 13.94 -10.01
CA ASN A 143 9.10 14.93 -11.09
C ASN A 143 7.78 15.67 -11.39
N ASN A 144 6.68 15.28 -10.75
CA ASN A 144 5.38 15.91 -10.89
C ASN A 144 5.14 16.95 -9.79
N GLU A 145 4.21 17.88 -10.02
CA GLU A 145 3.76 18.79 -8.95
C GLU A 145 2.97 18.03 -7.86
N ILE A 146 3.10 18.50 -6.62
CA ILE A 146 2.34 17.99 -5.48
C ILE A 146 1.18 18.97 -5.24
N GLY A 147 -0.03 18.54 -5.55
CA GLY A 147 -1.24 19.36 -5.37
C GLY A 147 -1.43 19.77 -3.92
N GLY A 148 -1.82 21.03 -3.68
CA GLY A 148 -2.04 21.56 -2.32
C GLY A 148 -0.78 21.85 -1.51
N LEU A 149 0.42 21.64 -2.07
CA LEU A 149 1.68 22.01 -1.43
C LEU A 149 2.14 23.39 -1.91
N ASP A 150 2.25 24.36 -0.99
CA ASP A 150 3.00 25.59 -1.23
C ASP A 150 4.46 25.37 -0.82
N PHE A 151 5.26 24.90 -1.78
CA PHE A 151 6.64 24.51 -1.51
C PHE A 151 7.55 25.72 -1.32
N GLU A 152 8.12 25.85 -0.13
CA GLU A 152 9.17 26.82 0.19
C GLU A 152 10.54 26.13 0.30
N SER A 153 11.51 26.65 -0.44
CA SER A 153 12.92 26.23 -0.38
C SER A 153 13.53 26.48 1.01
N GLY A 154 14.39 25.57 1.46
CA GLY A 154 15.02 25.57 2.79
C GLY A 154 14.21 24.90 3.90
N TYR A 155 13.10 24.23 3.58
CA TYR A 155 12.26 23.52 4.55
C TYR A 155 12.06 22.06 4.20
N ALA A 156 12.32 21.15 5.14
CA ALA A 156 11.87 19.78 5.01
C ALA A 156 10.41 19.64 5.48
N TYR A 157 9.66 18.78 4.80
CA TYR A 157 8.25 18.53 5.08
C TYR A 157 8.03 17.06 5.43
N GLU A 158 7.19 16.78 6.41
CA GLU A 158 6.59 15.45 6.58
C GLU A 158 5.13 15.56 6.17
N LEU A 159 4.75 14.82 5.14
CA LEU A 159 3.45 14.94 4.48
C LEU A 159 2.74 13.59 4.47
N VAL A 160 1.42 13.63 4.58
CA VAL A 160 0.55 12.55 4.13
C VAL A 160 0.00 12.96 2.78
N VAL A 161 0.26 12.16 1.74
CA VAL A 161 -0.19 12.43 0.36
C VAL A 161 -1.14 11.36 -0.13
N LEU A 162 -2.10 11.79 -0.96
CA LEU A 162 -2.94 10.94 -1.78
C LEU A 162 -2.22 10.70 -3.11
N GLU A 163 -1.81 9.46 -3.38
CA GLU A 163 -1.25 9.00 -4.64
C GLU A 163 -2.36 8.42 -5.53
N ARG A 164 -2.44 8.93 -6.77
CA ARG A 164 -3.37 8.43 -7.80
C ARG A 164 -2.62 8.11 -9.08
N ALA A 165 -3.04 7.06 -9.77
CA ALA A 165 -2.58 6.80 -11.13
C ALA A 165 -3.14 7.87 -12.08
N LEU A 166 -2.30 8.41 -12.97
CA LEU A 166 -2.76 9.32 -14.01
C LEU A 166 -3.40 8.54 -15.16
N PRO A 167 -4.46 9.07 -15.80
CA PRO A 167 -5.02 8.47 -17.01
C PRO A 167 -3.93 8.32 -18.08
N ASN A 168 -3.86 7.16 -18.72
CA ASN A 168 -2.84 6.81 -19.72
C ASN A 168 -1.40 6.65 -19.19
N SER A 169 -1.19 6.29 -17.91
CA SER A 169 0.08 5.70 -17.50
C SER A 169 0.21 4.34 -18.21
N ASP A 170 1.13 4.22 -19.16
CA ASP A 170 1.44 2.91 -19.74
C ASP A 170 1.90 1.99 -18.61
N ALA A 171 1.66 0.68 -18.72
CA ALA A 171 1.96 -0.28 -17.64
C ALA A 171 3.43 -0.26 -17.16
N ASN A 172 4.33 0.37 -17.92
CA ASN A 172 5.76 0.48 -17.65
C ASN A 172 6.22 1.85 -17.12
N ASN A 173 5.35 2.87 -17.05
CA ASN A 173 5.65 4.10 -16.32
C ASN A 173 4.53 4.42 -15.34
N SER A 174 4.78 4.26 -14.04
CA SER A 174 3.81 4.65 -13.02
C SER A 174 3.78 6.18 -12.90
N ASN A 175 3.16 6.85 -13.89
CA ASN A 175 2.86 8.27 -13.81
C ASN A 175 1.79 8.45 -12.74
N THR A 176 2.21 8.88 -11.56
CA THR A 176 1.32 9.14 -10.42
C THR A 176 1.22 10.62 -10.13
N SER A 177 0.04 11.08 -9.72
CA SER A 177 -0.16 12.41 -9.15
C SER A 177 -0.30 12.32 -7.64
N TRP A 178 0.36 13.23 -6.92
CA TRP A 178 0.27 13.37 -5.47
C TRP A 178 -0.50 14.63 -5.09
N THR A 179 -1.27 14.54 -4.02
CA THR A 179 -1.96 15.69 -3.42
C THR A 179 -1.82 15.64 -1.91
N VAL A 180 -1.44 16.75 -1.28
CA VAL A 180 -1.29 16.83 0.17
C VAL A 180 -2.65 16.63 0.82
N MET A 181 -2.74 15.61 1.66
CA MET A 181 -3.87 15.39 2.55
C MET A 181 -3.64 16.03 3.91
N GLN A 182 -2.40 15.95 4.41
CA GLN A 182 -2.03 16.47 5.71
C GLN A 182 -0.57 16.90 5.74
N LEU A 183 -0.30 18.07 6.29
CA LEU A 183 1.04 18.51 6.69
C LEU A 183 1.27 18.09 8.14
N LEU A 184 2.19 17.14 8.36
CA LEU A 184 2.52 16.64 9.71
C LEU A 184 3.59 17.51 10.37
N ASN A 185 4.61 17.90 9.61
CA ASN A 185 5.74 18.69 10.10
C ASN A 185 6.31 19.57 8.99
N LYS A 186 6.79 20.75 9.34
CA LYS A 186 7.55 21.66 8.48
C LYS A 186 8.67 22.27 9.31
N GLN A 187 9.91 22.03 8.93
CA GLN A 187 11.06 22.52 9.69
C GLN A 187 12.18 23.02 8.77
N PRO A 188 12.89 24.09 9.14
CA PRO A 188 14.06 24.54 8.39
C PRO A 188 15.09 23.42 8.30
N MET A 189 15.60 23.15 7.11
CA MET A 189 16.65 22.16 6.86
C MET A 189 17.61 22.71 5.82
N SER A 190 18.91 22.55 6.06
CA SER A 190 19.93 22.97 5.10
C SER A 190 20.07 21.93 3.99
N ILE A 191 20.23 22.37 2.74
CA ILE A 191 20.52 21.47 1.62
C ILE A 191 21.79 20.64 1.83
N MET A 192 22.72 21.13 2.66
CA MET A 192 23.96 20.42 2.98
C MET A 192 23.72 19.10 3.74
N ASP A 193 22.55 18.93 4.35
CA ASP A 193 22.17 17.72 5.08
C ASP A 193 21.49 16.67 4.18
N VAL A 194 21.33 16.99 2.89
CA VAL A 194 20.69 16.13 1.89
C VAL A 194 21.75 15.66 0.92
N THR A 195 22.04 14.36 0.92
CA THR A 195 22.84 13.75 -0.15
C THR A 195 21.90 13.24 -1.21
N PRO A 196 21.79 13.88 -2.39
CA PRO A 196 20.95 13.37 -3.46
C PRO A 196 21.40 11.97 -3.87
N PRO A 197 20.51 11.15 -4.43
CA PRO A 197 20.88 9.84 -4.96
C PRO A 197 22.00 10.02 -5.96
N ALA A 198 23.05 9.20 -5.85
CA ALA A 198 24.10 9.21 -6.85
C ALA A 198 23.45 8.86 -8.19
N VAL A 199 23.47 9.81 -9.13
CA VAL A 199 23.05 9.54 -10.51
C VAL A 199 24.15 8.65 -11.09
N GLU A 200 23.95 7.34 -11.01
CA GLU A 200 24.85 6.40 -11.66
C GLU A 200 24.85 6.75 -13.15
N PRO A 201 26.02 7.05 -13.75
CA PRO A 201 26.09 7.45 -15.15
C PRO A 201 25.46 6.33 -15.98
N ALA A 202 24.45 6.67 -16.77
CA ALA A 202 23.67 5.73 -17.56
C ALA A 202 24.59 4.72 -18.26
N VAL A 203 24.67 3.51 -17.69
CA VAL A 203 25.36 2.40 -18.32
C VAL A 203 24.52 2.04 -19.55
N PRO A 204 25.10 1.98 -20.76
CA PRO A 204 24.33 1.65 -21.96
C PRO A 204 23.60 0.33 -21.74
N GLU A 205 22.26 0.40 -21.76
CA GLU A 205 21.33 -0.70 -21.46
C GLU A 205 21.71 -1.95 -22.25
N SER A 206 22.24 -2.94 -21.55
CA SER A 206 22.34 -4.32 -22.02
C SER A 206 22.18 -5.32 -20.88
N SER A 207 21.38 -4.98 -19.88
CA SER A 207 21.00 -5.92 -18.81
C SER A 207 19.58 -5.62 -18.33
N PRO A 208 18.71 -6.64 -18.23
CA PRO A 208 17.31 -6.45 -17.85
C PRO A 208 17.19 -6.01 -16.39
N THR A 209 16.36 -5.01 -16.13
CA THR A 209 15.99 -4.51 -14.80
C THR A 209 15.09 -5.51 -14.06
N PRO A 210 15.17 -5.57 -12.71
CA PRO A 210 14.52 -6.59 -11.88
C PRO A 210 13.09 -6.19 -11.50
N ASP A 211 12.21 -5.95 -12.47
CA ASP A 211 10.78 -5.80 -12.19
C ASP A 211 10.02 -7.02 -12.71
N SER A 212 9.41 -7.75 -11.77
CA SER A 212 8.88 -9.12 -11.84
C SER A 212 9.96 -10.21 -11.91
N MET A 213 10.34 -10.79 -10.76
CA MET A 213 10.98 -12.11 -10.76
C MET A 213 9.98 -13.14 -11.28
N VAL A 214 10.04 -13.42 -12.59
CA VAL A 214 9.29 -14.52 -13.19
C VAL A 214 9.89 -15.82 -12.68
N MET A 215 9.09 -16.63 -11.99
CA MET A 215 9.52 -17.92 -11.50
C MET A 215 9.34 -18.98 -12.61
N GLN A 216 10.41 -19.67 -12.98
CA GLN A 216 10.38 -20.80 -13.91
C GLN A 216 10.34 -22.13 -13.15
N THR A 217 9.54 -23.07 -13.64
CA THR A 217 9.48 -24.41 -13.05
C THR A 217 10.53 -25.32 -13.67
N VAL A 218 11.42 -25.89 -12.86
CA VAL A 218 12.45 -26.84 -13.28
C VAL A 218 12.13 -28.23 -12.74
N GLN A 219 12.19 -29.24 -13.62
CA GLN A 219 12.10 -30.65 -13.20
C GLN A 219 13.44 -31.08 -12.58
N ILE A 220 13.41 -31.68 -11.40
CA ILE A 220 14.59 -32.30 -10.78
C ILE A 220 14.53 -33.80 -11.06
N PRO A 221 15.31 -34.33 -12.03
CA PRO A 221 15.12 -35.68 -12.56
C PRO A 221 15.35 -36.77 -11.51
N THR A 222 16.28 -36.55 -10.59
CA THR A 222 16.73 -37.54 -9.61
C THR A 222 15.70 -37.83 -8.51
N ALA A 223 14.63 -37.02 -8.42
CA ALA A 223 13.64 -37.14 -7.35
C ALA A 223 12.18 -36.98 -7.80
N GLY A 224 11.90 -36.83 -9.11
CA GLY A 224 10.53 -36.77 -9.64
C GLY A 224 9.75 -35.51 -9.26
N MET A 225 10.45 -34.38 -9.05
CA MET A 225 9.90 -33.17 -8.44
C MET A 225 9.96 -31.96 -9.37
N LYS A 226 9.13 -30.95 -9.07
CA LYS A 226 9.11 -29.63 -9.72
C LYS A 226 9.56 -28.56 -8.73
N SER A 227 10.57 -27.77 -9.05
CA SER A 227 11.00 -26.60 -8.28
C SER A 227 10.65 -25.32 -9.03
N ALA A 228 10.37 -24.21 -8.33
CA ALA A 228 10.21 -22.89 -8.94
C ALA A 228 11.43 -22.03 -8.58
N ILE A 229 12.14 -21.51 -9.59
CA ILE A 229 13.34 -20.68 -9.41
C ILE A 229 13.20 -19.38 -10.20
N PRO A 230 13.86 -18.28 -9.80
CA PRO A 230 13.87 -17.07 -10.62
C PRO A 230 14.42 -17.34 -12.02
N GLN A 231 13.79 -16.76 -13.03
CA GLN A 231 14.23 -16.86 -14.41
C GLN A 231 15.63 -16.26 -14.58
N GLY A 232 16.56 -17.01 -15.17
CA GLY A 232 17.94 -16.58 -15.43
C GLY A 232 18.99 -17.12 -14.45
N TRP A 233 18.58 -17.61 -13.28
CA TRP A 233 19.50 -18.23 -12.32
C TRP A 233 20.09 -19.53 -12.87
N GLN A 234 21.40 -19.72 -12.69
CA GLN A 234 22.12 -20.88 -13.21
C GLN A 234 22.37 -21.91 -12.10
N PRO A 235 22.35 -23.22 -12.41
CA PRO A 235 22.69 -24.25 -11.44
C PRO A 235 24.17 -24.14 -11.02
N LEU A 236 24.43 -24.31 -9.72
CA LEU A 236 25.76 -24.30 -9.13
C LEU A 236 26.50 -25.63 -9.38
N ASN A 237 27.03 -25.83 -10.61
CA ASN A 237 27.97 -26.89 -11.03
C ASN A 237 27.60 -28.37 -10.72
N ASN A 238 28.30 -29.29 -11.38
CA ASN A 238 27.94 -30.71 -11.60
C ASN A 238 28.08 -31.66 -10.39
N ASP A 239 27.79 -31.25 -9.16
CA ASP A 239 27.69 -32.19 -8.04
C ASP A 239 26.29 -32.85 -8.05
N PRO A 240 26.17 -34.19 -8.11
CA PRO A 240 24.87 -34.86 -8.10
C PRO A 240 23.99 -34.52 -6.87
N THR A 241 24.59 -34.00 -5.79
CA THR A 241 23.92 -33.51 -4.59
C THR A 241 23.57 -32.00 -4.64
N SER A 242 24.19 -31.22 -5.54
CA SER A 242 23.93 -29.79 -5.73
C SER A 242 22.93 -29.47 -6.85
N ASN A 243 22.32 -30.49 -7.47
CA ASN A 243 21.30 -30.34 -8.52
C ASN A 243 20.05 -29.52 -8.11
N ALA A 244 19.98 -29.11 -6.85
CA ALA A 244 18.94 -28.25 -6.31
C ALA A 244 19.49 -26.92 -5.75
N ALA A 245 20.66 -26.47 -6.21
CA ALA A 245 21.25 -25.19 -5.84
C ALA A 245 21.39 -24.27 -7.06
N TRP A 246 20.94 -23.02 -6.92
CA TRP A 246 20.95 -22.01 -7.98
C TRP A 246 21.50 -20.69 -7.44
N SER A 247 22.20 -19.92 -8.28
CA SER A 247 22.71 -18.60 -7.92
C SER A 247 22.64 -17.58 -9.07
N ASP A 248 22.71 -16.31 -8.69
CA ASP A 248 22.98 -15.16 -9.58
C ASP A 248 24.38 -14.56 -9.37
N GLY A 249 25.17 -15.15 -8.47
CA GLY A 249 26.48 -14.67 -8.06
C GLY A 249 26.51 -14.19 -6.60
N GLN A 250 25.61 -13.29 -6.20
CA GLN A 250 25.58 -12.72 -4.84
C GLN A 250 24.66 -13.46 -3.88
N ALA A 251 23.64 -14.15 -4.40
CA ALA A 251 22.73 -14.98 -3.63
C ALA A 251 22.79 -16.45 -4.09
N SER A 252 22.52 -17.37 -3.18
CA SER A 252 22.39 -18.80 -3.49
C SER A 252 21.13 -19.35 -2.83
N PHE A 253 20.32 -20.08 -3.60
CA PHE A 253 19.10 -20.74 -3.15
C PHE A 253 19.27 -22.25 -3.27
N ALA A 254 18.86 -23.00 -2.24
CA ALA A 254 18.82 -24.45 -2.28
C ALA A 254 17.41 -24.95 -1.90
N ASN A 255 16.82 -25.78 -2.76
CA ASN A 255 15.54 -26.42 -2.50
C ASN A 255 15.75 -27.86 -2.02
N PHE A 256 15.11 -28.25 -0.93
CA PHE A 256 15.12 -29.62 -0.43
C PHE A 256 13.69 -30.11 -0.28
N ASN A 257 13.44 -31.38 -0.57
CA ASN A 257 12.15 -31.98 -0.31
C ASN A 257 12.24 -33.00 0.82
N ALA A 258 11.21 -32.96 1.66
CA ALA A 258 10.96 -33.95 2.69
C ALA A 258 9.78 -34.82 2.28
N VAL A 259 9.74 -36.05 2.80
CA VAL A 259 8.65 -36.98 2.53
C VAL A 259 7.39 -36.50 3.28
N PRO A 260 6.19 -36.51 2.67
CA PRO A 260 4.95 -36.16 3.36
C PRO A 260 4.80 -36.95 4.68
N GLY A 261 4.70 -36.23 5.80
CA GLY A 261 4.62 -36.81 7.15
C GLY A 261 5.89 -36.65 8.00
N SER A 262 6.99 -36.09 7.48
CA SER A 262 8.14 -35.71 8.29
C SER A 262 7.95 -34.31 8.90
N ASP A 263 8.20 -34.19 10.20
CA ASP A 263 8.28 -32.92 10.93
C ASP A 263 9.27 -31.96 10.24
N ALA A 264 8.87 -30.70 10.08
CA ALA A 264 9.71 -29.63 9.53
C ALA A 264 11.09 -29.55 10.21
N ARG A 265 11.14 -29.88 11.51
CA ARG A 265 12.40 -30.00 12.27
C ARG A 265 13.31 -31.11 11.76
N THR A 266 12.76 -32.25 11.36
CA THR A 266 13.56 -33.39 10.83
C THR A 266 14.16 -33.05 9.48
N THR A 267 13.38 -32.39 8.62
CA THR A 267 13.84 -31.86 7.32
C THR A 267 14.97 -30.86 7.50
N LEU A 268 14.76 -29.89 8.40
CA LEU A 268 15.74 -28.85 8.70
C LEU A 268 17.02 -29.45 9.27
N ALA A 269 16.89 -30.38 10.23
CA ALA A 269 17.99 -31.11 10.84
C ALA A 269 18.83 -31.89 9.79
N GLN A 270 18.18 -32.60 8.86
CA GLN A 270 18.86 -33.30 7.78
C GLN A 270 19.58 -32.34 6.83
N MET A 271 18.94 -31.22 6.49
CA MET A 271 19.50 -30.17 5.65
C MET A 271 20.75 -29.51 6.24
N VAL A 272 20.75 -29.21 7.54
CA VAL A 272 21.90 -28.58 8.21
C VAL A 272 22.99 -29.58 8.60
N GLY A 273 22.88 -30.83 8.14
CA GLY A 273 23.92 -31.86 8.30
C GLY A 273 23.92 -32.58 9.65
N THR A 274 22.86 -32.49 10.46
CA THR A 274 22.78 -33.21 11.75
C THR A 274 22.37 -34.69 11.60
N GLY A 275 22.17 -35.16 10.36
CA GLY A 275 21.48 -36.42 10.08
C GLY A 275 22.33 -37.70 10.01
N THR A 276 23.67 -37.68 9.90
CA THR A 276 24.49 -38.93 9.93
C THR A 276 25.93 -38.80 10.43
N GLN A 277 26.40 -37.61 10.84
CA GLN A 277 27.71 -37.48 11.51
C GLN A 277 27.55 -37.55 13.02
N THR A 278 28.44 -38.28 13.69
CA THR A 278 28.38 -38.70 15.11
C THR A 278 28.43 -37.59 16.16
N GLU A 279 28.42 -36.31 15.77
CA GLU A 279 28.45 -35.18 16.68
C GLU A 279 27.44 -34.11 16.19
N PRO A 280 26.42 -33.73 16.99
CA PRO A 280 25.44 -32.72 16.61
C PRO A 280 26.11 -31.35 16.42
N VAL A 281 25.83 -30.70 15.29
CA VAL A 281 26.32 -29.33 15.00
C VAL A 281 25.61 -28.33 15.93
N PRO A 282 26.33 -27.45 16.64
CA PRO A 282 25.71 -26.45 17.52
C PRO A 282 24.88 -25.43 16.73
N GLY A 283 23.61 -25.28 17.11
CA GLY A 283 22.67 -24.30 16.59
C GLY A 283 21.38 -24.30 17.39
N GLN A 284 20.54 -23.26 17.24
CA GLN A 284 19.23 -23.18 17.89
C GLN A 284 18.12 -23.31 16.84
N ILE A 285 17.14 -24.16 17.13
CA ILE A 285 15.88 -24.25 16.37
C ILE A 285 14.79 -23.61 17.21
N ASN A 286 14.17 -22.56 16.68
CA ASN A 286 13.04 -21.86 17.28
C ASN A 286 11.83 -21.95 16.36
N ASP A 287 10.65 -22.15 16.93
CA ASP A 287 9.41 -22.06 16.17
C ASP A 287 8.86 -20.64 16.28
N VAL A 288 8.54 -20.00 15.15
CA VAL A 288 8.04 -18.63 15.06
C VAL A 288 6.75 -18.62 14.26
N GLN A 289 5.75 -17.87 14.71
CA GLN A 289 4.50 -17.70 13.97
C GLN A 289 4.55 -16.39 13.19
N ILE A 290 4.47 -16.47 11.85
CA ILE A 290 4.55 -15.31 10.95
C ILE A 290 3.39 -15.38 9.97
N SER A 291 2.59 -14.31 9.92
CA SER A 291 1.39 -14.22 9.07
C SER A 291 0.45 -15.43 9.20
N GLY A 292 0.29 -15.94 10.43
CA GLY A 292 -0.57 -17.08 10.74
C GLY A 292 0.01 -18.46 10.44
N ARG A 293 1.26 -18.56 9.97
CA ARG A 293 1.95 -19.84 9.66
C ARG A 293 3.05 -20.12 10.69
N ASN A 294 3.21 -21.39 11.05
CA ASN A 294 4.30 -21.83 11.92
C ASN A 294 5.55 -22.10 11.08
N TRP A 295 6.65 -21.46 11.43
CA TRP A 295 7.96 -21.63 10.82
C TRP A 295 8.91 -22.24 11.83
N SER A 296 9.63 -23.29 11.45
CA SER A 296 10.79 -23.76 12.21
C SER A 296 12.03 -23.08 11.65
N VAL A 297 12.70 -22.30 12.48
CA VAL A 297 13.85 -21.47 12.13
C VAL A 297 15.08 -22.02 12.82
N TYR A 298 16.08 -22.40 12.03
CA TYR A 298 17.42 -22.75 12.49
C TYR A 298 18.34 -21.56 12.30
N SER A 299 19.04 -21.18 13.36
CA SER A 299 20.07 -20.15 13.31
C SER A 299 21.38 -20.68 13.88
N ARG A 300 22.47 -20.41 13.16
CA ARG A 300 23.84 -20.67 13.62
C ARG A 300 24.70 -19.45 13.35
N ASN A 301 25.38 -18.97 14.39
CA ASN A 301 26.40 -17.94 14.27
C ASN A 301 27.78 -18.60 14.39
N ASN A 302 28.69 -18.29 13.47
CA ASN A 302 30.06 -18.82 13.46
C ASN A 302 31.12 -17.72 13.63
N GLY A 303 30.77 -16.59 14.23
CA GLY A 303 31.64 -15.43 14.44
C GLY A 303 31.56 -14.44 13.28
N ASP A 304 31.93 -14.88 12.08
CA ASP A 304 32.02 -14.01 10.89
C ASP A 304 30.74 -14.02 10.03
N PHE A 305 29.92 -15.08 10.17
CA PHE A 305 28.67 -15.23 9.42
C PHE A 305 27.58 -15.90 10.26
N SER A 306 26.33 -15.59 9.91
CA SER A 306 25.15 -16.29 10.40
C SER A 306 24.49 -17.07 9.26
N LEU A 307 24.24 -18.36 9.51
CA LEU A 307 23.39 -19.21 8.68
C LEU A 307 22.01 -19.23 9.33
N ASN A 308 21.00 -18.81 8.57
CA ASN A 308 19.61 -18.89 8.99
C ASN A 308 18.85 -19.72 7.96
N ALA A 309 18.11 -20.72 8.41
CA ALA A 309 17.24 -21.50 7.57
C ALA A 309 15.85 -21.56 8.21
N ALA A 310 14.82 -21.17 7.48
CA ALA A 310 13.44 -21.24 7.92
C ALA A 310 12.69 -22.24 7.03
N VAL A 311 11.87 -23.08 7.64
CA VAL A 311 11.01 -24.03 6.93
C VAL A 311 9.59 -23.98 7.48
N THR A 312 8.62 -24.02 6.59
CA THR A 312 7.22 -24.29 6.93
C THR A 312 6.64 -25.33 5.99
N VAL A 313 5.62 -26.06 6.43
CA VAL A 313 4.93 -27.06 5.62
C VAL A 313 3.46 -26.70 5.57
N GLU A 314 2.93 -26.49 4.36
CA GLU A 314 1.52 -26.20 4.13
C GLU A 314 1.02 -27.06 2.97
N ASN A 315 -0.14 -27.71 3.14
CA ASN A 315 -0.76 -28.56 2.12
C ASN A 315 0.18 -29.65 1.56
N GLY A 316 1.10 -30.16 2.39
CA GLY A 316 2.08 -31.17 1.99
C GLY A 316 3.25 -30.63 1.17
N ILE A 317 3.37 -29.31 1.00
CA ILE A 317 4.50 -28.63 0.36
C ILE A 317 5.37 -28.01 1.45
N ALA A 318 6.67 -28.30 1.42
CA ALA A 318 7.66 -27.65 2.26
C ALA A 318 8.18 -26.39 1.56
N TYR A 319 8.13 -25.25 2.26
CA TYR A 319 8.71 -23.99 1.83
C TYR A 319 9.95 -23.75 2.68
N ILE A 320 11.11 -23.59 2.02
CA ILE A 320 12.39 -23.47 2.69
C ILE A 320 13.08 -22.21 2.20
N ILE A 321 13.56 -21.43 3.16
CA ILE A 321 14.34 -20.22 2.92
C ILE A 321 15.66 -20.41 3.66
N SER A 322 16.79 -20.29 2.95
CA SER A 322 18.12 -20.33 3.55
C SER A 322 18.85 -19.04 3.23
N LEU A 323 19.49 -18.46 4.24
CA LEU A 323 20.17 -17.18 4.18
C LEU A 323 21.54 -17.29 4.82
N TYR A 324 22.52 -16.72 4.12
CA TYR A 324 23.87 -16.51 4.61
C TYR A 324 24.08 -15.01 4.71
N THR A 325 24.32 -14.50 5.92
CA THR A 325 24.56 -13.06 6.13
C THR A 325 25.83 -12.85 6.95
N GLU A 326 26.60 -11.82 6.60
CA GLU A 326 27.69 -11.31 7.44
C GLU A 326 27.11 -10.70 8.72
N THR A 327 27.74 -10.94 9.86
CA THR A 327 27.13 -10.75 11.19
C THR A 327 26.77 -9.29 11.52
N GLY A 328 25.59 -9.09 12.13
CA GLY A 328 25.18 -7.82 12.74
C GLY A 328 23.66 -7.58 12.76
N HIS A 329 22.95 -8.05 11.73
CA HIS A 329 21.52 -7.72 11.48
C HIS A 329 20.64 -8.96 11.21
N HIS A 330 21.03 -10.11 11.74
CA HIS A 330 20.45 -11.41 11.40
C HIS A 330 18.93 -11.54 11.67
N GLU A 331 18.44 -11.12 12.85
CA GLU A 331 17.01 -11.22 13.18
C GLU A 331 16.16 -10.28 12.31
N GLU A 332 16.67 -9.08 12.01
CA GLU A 332 15.96 -8.05 11.23
C GLU A 332 15.80 -8.47 9.76
N ILE A 333 16.85 -9.01 9.14
CA ILE A 333 16.82 -9.52 7.76
C ILE A 333 15.90 -10.73 7.66
N LEU A 334 16.01 -11.66 8.63
CA LEU A 334 15.20 -12.87 8.63
C LEU A 334 13.71 -12.55 8.79
N GLN A 335 13.37 -11.63 9.70
CA GLN A 335 12.00 -11.17 9.89
C GLN A 335 11.45 -10.49 8.63
N ALA A 336 12.19 -9.54 8.03
CA ALA A 336 11.76 -8.83 6.83
C ALA A 336 11.50 -9.77 5.64
N MET A 337 12.34 -10.80 5.47
CA MET A 337 12.16 -11.79 4.42
C MET A 337 10.95 -12.69 4.66
N LEU A 338 10.75 -13.14 5.90
CA LEU A 338 9.59 -13.97 6.25
C LEU A 338 8.28 -13.19 6.12
N GLU A 339 8.28 -11.89 6.38
CA GLU A 339 7.15 -11.00 6.14
C GLU A 339 6.89 -10.77 4.64
N GLY A 340 7.93 -10.61 3.81
CA GLY A 340 7.81 -10.48 2.36
C GLY A 340 7.34 -11.77 1.66
N PHE A 341 7.59 -12.94 2.26
CA PHE A 341 7.07 -14.23 1.82
C PHE A 341 5.62 -14.51 2.24
N ALA A 342 4.91 -13.54 2.85
CA ALA A 342 3.47 -13.56 2.93
C ALA A 342 2.89 -13.45 1.50
N VAL A 343 2.91 -14.57 0.78
CA VAL A 343 2.37 -14.71 -0.56
C VAL A 343 0.91 -14.27 -0.51
N TYR A 344 0.60 -13.24 -1.30
CA TYR A 344 -0.76 -12.94 -1.76
C TYR A 344 -1.35 -14.26 -2.26
N GLN A 345 -2.33 -14.79 -1.52
CA GLN A 345 -3.21 -15.80 -2.13
C GLN A 345 -3.90 -15.12 -3.32
N PRO A 346 -3.96 -15.77 -4.49
CA PRO A 346 -4.75 -15.25 -5.60
C PRO A 346 -6.22 -15.05 -5.21
#